data_AF-A0A662FIY9-F1
#
_entry.id   AF-A0A662FIY9-F1
#
_cell.length_a   1.000
_cell.length_b   1.000
_cell.length_c   1.000
_cell.angle_alpha   90.00
_cell.angle_beta   90.00
_cell.angle_gamma   90.00
#
_symmetry.space_group_name_H-M   'P 1'
#
loop_
_entity.id
_entity.type
_entity.pdbx_description
1 polymer ?
#
loop_
_entity_poly.entity_id
_entity_poly.type
_entity_poly.pdbx_seq_one_letter_code
_entity_poly.pdbx_strand_id
1 'polypeptide(L)' 'MGRGRPVRSVVRQNLIEILSLKGSACGYELHKIYVEIFPRTSRENIYYNLRKGVKLGEFDVEIRKVEGDFSWGRTA' A
#
# COMPACT_ATOMS: atom_id res chain seq x y z
N MET A 1 11.66 -29.73 0.02
CA MET A 1 11.09 -28.38 -0.18
C MET A 1 10.27 -28.03 1.06
N GLY A 2 10.69 -27.01 1.80
CA GLY A 2 10.22 -26.77 3.18
C GLY A 2 8.70 -26.57 3.27
N ARG A 3 8.05 -27.38 4.11
CA ARG A 3 6.63 -27.20 4.46
C ARG A 3 6.53 -25.95 5.34
N GLY A 4 5.80 -24.94 4.88
CA GLY A 4 5.58 -23.70 5.63
C GLY A 4 5.01 -22.59 4.75
N ARG A 5 4.25 -21.66 5.35
CA ARG A 5 3.82 -20.45 4.66
C ARG A 5 5.08 -19.65 4.28
N PRO A 6 5.23 -19.17 3.04
CA PRO A 6 6.39 -18.38 2.65
C PRO A 6 6.59 -17.21 3.63
N VAL A 7 7.85 -16.99 4.02
CA VAL A 7 8.24 -15.95 5.00
C VAL A 7 7.75 -14.57 4.54
N ARG A 8 7.75 -14.35 3.21
CA ARG A 8 7.35 -13.10 2.57
C ARG A 8 6.04 -13.24 1.81
N SER A 9 5.26 -12.16 1.81
CA SER A 9 4.03 -12.07 1.01
C SER A 9 4.38 -11.56 -0.37
N VAL A 10 3.96 -12.26 -1.42
CA VAL A 10 4.10 -11.79 -2.81
C VAL A 10 3.46 -10.41 -2.97
N VAL A 11 2.31 -10.18 -2.33
CA VAL A 11 1.62 -8.89 -2.36
C VAL A 11 2.48 -7.76 -1.77
N ARG A 12 3.20 -8.00 -0.66
CA ARG A 12 4.08 -6.97 -0.09
C ARG A 12 5.30 -6.72 -0.98
N GLN A 13 5.87 -7.77 -1.56
CA GLN A 13 7.00 -7.63 -2.48
C GLN A 13 6.63 -6.78 -3.69
N ASN A 14 5.48 -7.06 -4.30
CA ASN A 14 4.95 -6.27 -5.41
C ASN A 14 4.69 -4.81 -5.02
N LEU A 15 4.17 -4.56 -3.81
CA LEU A 15 3.99 -3.20 -3.30
C LEU A 15 5.31 -2.46 -3.09
N ILE A 16 6.36 -3.15 -2.62
CA ILE A 16 7.72 -2.59 -2.53
C ILE A 16 8.25 -2.23 -3.92
N GLU A 17 8.02 -3.07 -4.93
CA GLU A 17 8.43 -2.79 -6.31
C GLU A 17 7.68 -1.59 -6.92
N ILE A 18 6.37 -1.47 -6.66
CA ILE A 18 5.61 -0.29 -7.08
C ILE A 18 6.18 0.97 -6.43
N LEU A 19 6.45 0.92 -5.12
CA LEU A 19 6.98 2.06 -4.38
C LEU A 19 8.43 2.39 -4.74
N SER A 20 9.27 1.41 -5.07
CA SER A 20 10.67 1.67 -5.47
C SER A 20 10.75 2.45 -6.78
N LEU A 21 9.78 2.26 -7.68
CA LEU A 21 9.69 3.00 -8.94
C LEU A 21 8.98 4.34 -8.79
N LYS A 22 7.94 4.42 -7.95
CA LYS A 22 7.09 5.62 -7.78
C LYS A 22 7.58 6.59 -6.70
N GLY A 23 8.37 6.11 -5.74
CA GLY A 23 8.79 6.84 -4.56
C GLY A 23 7.76 6.77 -3.42
N SER A 24 6.61 7.43 -3.59
CA SER A 24 5.55 7.45 -2.56
C SER A 24 4.15 7.40 -3.18
N ALA A 25 3.19 6.85 -2.44
CA ALA A 25 1.80 6.72 -2.87
C ALA A 25 0.89 6.46 -1.67
N CYS A 26 -0.39 6.87 -1.78
CA CYS A 26 -1.40 6.49 -0.79
C CYS A 26 -1.91 5.07 -1.05
N GLY A 27 -2.48 4.41 -0.03
CA GLY A 27 -2.95 3.02 -0.13
C GLY A 27 -3.99 2.79 -1.24
N TYR A 28 -4.82 3.79 -1.54
CA TYR A 28 -5.79 3.71 -2.64
C TYR A 28 -5.13 3.75 -4.02
N GLU A 29 -4.12 4.59 -4.19
CA GLU A 29 -3.35 4.67 -5.43
C GLU A 29 -2.53 3.39 -5.65
N LEU A 30 -1.91 2.86 -4.59
CA LEU A 30 -1.21 1.57 -4.64
C LEU A 30 -2.14 0.44 -5.07
N HIS A 31 -3.38 0.41 -4.58
CA HIS A 31 -4.36 -0.59 -5.02
C HIS A 31 -4.67 -0.48 -6.51
N LYS A 32 -4.87 0.74 -7.03
CA LYS A 32 -5.12 0.98 -8.47
C LYS A 32 -3.96 0.50 -9.33
N ILE A 33 -2.74 0.93 -9.03
CA ILE A 33 -1.53 0.50 -9.76
C ILE A 33 -1.34 -1.01 -9.66
N TYR A 34 -1.57 -1.60 -8.48
CA TYR A 34 -1.39 -3.03 -8.28
C TYR A 34 -2.30 -3.85 -9.19
N VAL A 35 -3.60 -3.52 -9.27
CA VAL A 35 -4.54 -4.33 -10.06
C VAL A 35 -4.41 -4.12 -11.58
N GLU A 36 -3.70 -3.09 -12.01
CA GLU A 36 -3.35 -2.88 -13.42
C GLU A 36 -2.17 -3.76 -13.87
N ILE A 37 -1.25 -4.11 -12.96
CA ILE A 37 0.01 -4.80 -13.28
C ILE A 37 -0.02 -6.28 -12.82
N PHE A 38 -0.66 -6.57 -11.70
CA PHE A 38 -0.61 -7.86 -11.01
C PHE A 38 -1.99 -8.51 -10.89
N PRO A 39 -2.07 -9.80 -10.49
CA PRO A 39 -3.36 -10.46 -10.27
C PRO A 39 -4.27 -9.67 -9.33
N ARG A 40 -5.52 -9.51 -9.74
CA ARG A 40 -6.49 -8.66 -9.03
C ARG A 40 -6.64 -9.07 -7.57
N THR A 41 -6.65 -8.08 -6.69
CA THR A 41 -6.87 -8.26 -5.25
C THR A 41 -7.83 -7.20 -4.71
N SER A 42 -8.45 -7.49 -3.57
CA SER A 42 -9.24 -6.50 -2.86
C SER A 42 -8.35 -5.39 -2.30
N ARG A 43 -8.94 -4.20 -2.14
CA ARG A 43 -8.28 -3.05 -1.52
C ARG A 43 -7.92 -3.38 -0.07
N GLU A 44 -8.79 -4.07 0.65
CA GLU A 44 -8.61 -4.49 2.03
C GLU A 44 -7.36 -5.36 2.21
N ASN A 45 -7.06 -6.23 1.25
CA ASN A 45 -5.83 -7.03 1.26
C ASN A 45 -4.57 -6.16 1.05
N ILE A 46 -4.63 -5.12 0.20
CA ILE A 46 -3.55 -4.14 0.07
C ILE A 46 -3.34 -3.43 1.41
N TYR A 47 -4.38 -2.87 2.01
CA TYR A 47 -4.28 -2.19 3.31
C TYR A 47 -3.80 -3.13 4.43
N TYR A 48 -4.20 -4.39 4.44
CA TYR A 48 -3.68 -5.39 5.37
C TYR A 48 -2.16 -5.57 5.20
N ASN A 49 -1.70 -5.72 3.96
CA ASN A 49 -0.28 -5.91 3.67
C ASN A 49 0.55 -4.65 3.96
N LEU A 50 0.03 -3.45 3.71
CA LEU A 50 0.66 -2.19 4.10
C LEU A 50 0.79 -2.11 5.63
N ARG A 51 -0.31 -2.30 6.38
CA ARG A 51 -0.27 -2.31 7.85
C ARG A 51 0.71 -3.35 8.40
N LYS A 52 0.78 -4.52 7.77
CA LYS A 52 1.72 -5.57 8.17
C LYS A 52 3.16 -5.19 7.85
N GLY A 53 3.44 -4.62 6.68
CA GLY A 53 4.79 -4.19 6.30
C GLY A 53 5.30 -3.05 7.18
N VAL A 54 4.45 -2.10 7.59
CA VAL A 54 4.82 -1.07 8.58
C VAL A 54 5.26 -1.69 9.90
N LYS A 55 4.49 -2.66 10.42
CA LYS A 55 4.86 -3.39 11.65
C LYS A 55 6.18 -4.17 11.53
N LEU A 56 6.55 -4.54 10.31
CA LEU A 56 7.80 -5.27 10.01
C LEU A 56 8.96 -4.33 9.63
N GLY A 57 8.74 -3.01 9.58
CA GLY A 57 9.73 -2.04 9.12
C GLY A 57 9.98 -2.07 7.60
N GLU A 58 9.10 -2.70 6.82
CA GLU A 58 9.19 -2.77 5.35
C GLU A 58 8.65 -1.49 4.66
N PHE A 59 7.79 -0.74 5.34
CA PHE A 59 7.20 0.51 4.83
C PHE A 59 7.28 1.60 5.88
N ASP A 60 7.47 2.83 5.42
CA ASP A 60 7.27 4.03 6.21
C ASP A 60 5.92 4.67 5.89
N VAL A 61 5.27 5.28 6.88
CA VAL A 61 3.97 5.94 6.72
C VAL A 61 4.08 7.38 7.18
N GLU A 62 3.80 8.28 6.24
CA GLU A 62 3.67 9.69 6.52
C GLU A 62 2.19 10.08 6.64
N ILE A 63 1.82 10.77 7.72
CA ILE A 63 0.48 11.35 7.87
C ILE A 63 0.56 12.80 7.42
N ARG A 64 -0.01 13.11 6.26
CA ARG A 64 -0.14 14.50 5.77
C ARG A 64 -1.57 14.99 5.94
N LYS A 65 -1.73 16.18 6.51
CA LYS A 65 -2.98 16.94 6.39
C LYS A 65 -2.96 17.65 5.05
N VAL A 66 -3.90 17.30 4.18
CA VAL A 66 -4.08 18.02 2.91
C VAL A 66 -5.21 19.01 3.15
N GLU A 67 -4.88 20.29 3.19
CA GLU A 67 -5.90 21.33 3.14
C GLU A 67 -6.57 21.25 1.76
N GLY A 68 -7.87 20.95 1.75
CA GLY A 68 -8.68 20.88 0.54
C GLY A 68 -9.70 22.00 0.52
N ASP A 69 -10.00 22.52 -0.67
CA ASP A 69 -11.20 23.34 -0.91
C ASP A 69 -12.41 22.40 -1.04
N PHE A 70 -12.89 21.91 0.10
CA PHE A 70 -14.14 21.16 0.11
C PHE A 70 -15.31 22.13 0.00
N SER A 71 -16.36 21.74 -0.74
CA SER A 71 -17.58 22.55 -0.87
C SER A 71 -18.32 22.79 0.45
N TRP A 72 -17.87 22.16 1.54
CA TRP A 72 -18.42 22.26 2.89
C TRP A 72 -17.44 22.82 3.94
N GLY A 73 -16.28 23.35 3.54
CA GLY A 73 -15.32 23.99 4.45
C GLY A 73 -13.86 23.73 4.12
N ARG A 74 -12.97 24.51 4.75
CA ARG A 74 -11.52 24.54 4.47
C ARG A 74 -10.68 23.50 5.21
N THR A 75 -11.27 22.57 5.96
CA THR A 75 -10.47 21.62 6.75
C THR A 75 -11.19 20.29 6.97
N ALA A 76 -10.47 19.19 6.73
CA ALA A 76 -10.81 17.82 7.12
C ALA A 76 -9.69 17.26 8.01
#